data_AF-W2L0J2-F1
#
_entry.id   AF-W2L0J2-F1
#
_cell.length_a   1.000
_cell.length_b   1.000
_cell.length_c   1.000
_cell.angle_alpha   90.00
_cell.angle_beta   90.00
_cell.angle_gamma   90.00
#
_symmetry.space_group_name_H-M   'P 1'
#
loop_
_entity.id
_entity.type
_entity.pdbx_description
1 polymer ?
#
loop_
_entity_poly.entity_id
_entity_poly.type
_entity_poly.pdbx_seq_one_letter_code
_entity_poly.pdbx_strand_id
1 'polypeptide(L)'
;MASRKPVTAAALAGFITAGLAAADVPIAVYHDATYSLSESCGIPCSGVGAEPVGTACPKAGDVATSDCQPYLLSYNGAVCVAPTAAECVLIHDDVWGCEFPKTSYTSAVEAETIA
;
A
#
# COMPACT_ATOMS: atom_id res chain seq x y z
N MET A 1 35.48 -63.33 14.05
CA MET A 1 34.05 -63.21 13.71
C MET A 1 33.60 -61.83 14.16
N ALA A 2 33.17 -60.98 13.21
CA ALA A 2 33.03 -59.54 13.40
C ALA A 2 31.76 -59.17 14.19
N SER A 3 31.92 -58.39 15.26
CA SER A 3 30.81 -57.81 16.02
C SER A 3 30.46 -56.45 15.42
N ARG A 4 29.27 -56.34 14.81
CA ARG A 4 28.78 -55.12 14.15
C ARG A 4 28.09 -54.24 15.21
N LYS A 5 28.63 -53.03 15.44
CA LYS A 5 27.98 -52.01 16.29
C LYS A 5 26.74 -51.45 15.58
N PRO A 6 25.63 -51.18 16.29
CA PRO A 6 24.49 -50.50 15.70
C PRO A 6 24.85 -49.03 15.50
N VAL A 7 24.85 -48.58 14.25
CA VAL A 7 24.87 -47.15 13.93
C VAL A 7 23.42 -46.68 14.09
N THR A 8 23.12 -46.08 15.24
CA THR A 8 21.86 -45.35 15.44
C THR A 8 21.89 -44.10 14.58
N ALA A 9 21.22 -44.17 13.43
CA ALA A 9 20.99 -43.02 12.56
C ALA A 9 19.96 -42.09 13.23
N ALA A 10 20.41 -40.95 13.74
CA ALA A 10 19.54 -39.86 14.16
C ALA A 10 19.04 -39.14 12.90
N ALA A 11 17.78 -39.38 12.52
CA ALA A 11 17.13 -38.64 11.45
C ALA A 11 16.71 -37.25 11.99
N LEU A 12 17.45 -36.21 11.61
CA LEU A 12 17.07 -34.81 11.83
C LEU A 12 15.98 -34.44 10.81
N ALA A 13 14.71 -34.51 11.23
CA ALA A 13 13.60 -33.99 10.45
C ALA A 13 13.59 -32.45 10.56
N GLY A 14 14.10 -31.77 9.53
CA GLY A 14 14.01 -30.32 9.41
C GLY A 14 12.62 -29.90 8.93
N PHE A 15 11.84 -29.25 9.79
CA PHE A 15 10.58 -28.61 9.39
C PHE A 15 10.92 -27.29 8.70
N ILE A 16 10.80 -27.26 7.37
CA ILE A 16 10.87 -26.00 6.61
C ILE A 16 9.50 -25.33 6.73
N THR A 17 9.36 -24.45 7.71
CA THR A 17 8.23 -23.51 7.75
C THR A 17 8.47 -22.43 6.70
N ALA A 18 7.90 -22.63 5.50
CA ALA A 18 7.79 -21.57 4.52
C ALA A 18 6.73 -20.56 5.02
N GLY A 19 7.18 -19.44 5.56
CA GLY A 19 6.28 -18.31 5.84
C GLY A 19 5.78 -17.76 4.51
N LEU A 20 4.46 -17.69 4.31
CA LEU A 20 3.89 -16.85 3.26
C LEU A 20 4.20 -15.41 3.64
N ALA A 21 5.14 -14.78 2.96
CA ALA A 21 5.28 -13.33 3.02
C ALA A 21 4.06 -12.75 2.32
N ALA A 22 3.14 -12.13 3.08
CA ALA A 22 2.13 -11.27 2.49
C ALA A 22 2.86 -10.16 1.74
N ALA A 23 2.71 -10.12 0.42
CA ALA A 23 3.38 -9.12 -0.39
C ALA A 23 2.44 -7.93 -0.48
N ASP A 24 2.71 -6.89 0.32
CA ASP A 24 2.02 -5.62 0.14
C ASP A 24 2.23 -5.11 -1.29
N VAL A 25 1.15 -4.65 -1.92
CA VAL A 25 1.18 -4.16 -3.30
C VAL A 25 1.39 -2.65 -3.29
N PRO A 26 2.45 -2.12 -3.93
CA PRO A 26 2.64 -0.69 -4.05
C PRO A 26 1.59 -0.09 -4.96
N ILE A 27 0.98 1.03 -4.54
CA ILE A 27 0.02 1.79 -5.31
C ILE A 27 0.34 3.29 -5.25
N ALA A 28 0.45 3.92 -6.40
CA ALA A 28 0.67 5.36 -6.50
C ALA A 28 -0.67 6.09 -6.35
N VAL A 29 -0.69 7.13 -5.53
CA VAL A 29 -1.81 8.07 -5.46
C VAL A 29 -1.47 9.28 -6.35
N TYR A 30 -2.37 9.62 -7.26
CA TYR A 30 -2.20 10.69 -8.22
C TYR A 30 -1.99 12.04 -7.49
N HIS A 31 -0.96 12.78 -7.93
CA HIS A 31 -0.46 14.00 -7.29
C HIS A 31 0.04 13.85 -5.84
N ASP A 32 0.30 12.61 -5.39
CA ASP A 32 0.82 12.31 -4.06
C ASP A 32 1.93 11.23 -4.15
N ALA A 33 2.18 10.54 -3.05
CA ALA A 33 3.20 9.53 -2.85
C ALA A 33 2.71 8.12 -3.19
N THR A 34 3.60 7.15 -3.05
CA THR A 34 3.30 5.72 -3.24
C THR A 34 3.09 5.05 -1.88
N TYR A 35 1.99 4.32 -1.74
CA TYR A 35 1.57 3.62 -0.53
C TYR A 35 1.59 2.11 -0.74
N SER A 36 1.52 1.34 0.34
CA SER A 36 1.49 -0.13 0.28
C SER A 36 0.11 -0.64 0.71
N LEU A 37 -0.53 -1.42 -0.16
CA LEU A 37 -1.82 -2.06 0.11
C LEU A 37 -1.63 -3.50 0.55
N SER A 38 -2.19 -3.84 1.71
CA SER A 38 -2.28 -5.23 2.14
C SER A 38 -3.22 -6.03 1.24
N GLU A 39 -2.99 -7.35 1.18
CA GLU A 39 -3.85 -8.29 0.43
C GLU A 39 -5.33 -8.23 0.87
N SER A 40 -5.59 -7.78 2.11
CA SER A 40 -6.94 -7.64 2.65
C SER A 40 -7.74 -6.47 2.06
N CYS A 41 -7.07 -5.53 1.38
CA CYS A 41 -7.71 -4.35 0.79
C CYS A 41 -8.46 -4.67 -0.52
N GLY A 42 -8.23 -5.84 -1.11
CA GLY A 42 -8.80 -6.24 -2.40
C GLY A 42 -7.88 -5.90 -3.59
N ILE A 43 -8.43 -5.93 -4.80
CA ILE A 43 -7.68 -5.70 -6.03
C ILE A 43 -7.32 -4.20 -6.13
N PRO A 44 -6.04 -3.84 -6.27
CA PRO A 44 -5.58 -2.45 -6.45
C PRO A 44 -6.31 -1.69 -7.55
N CYS A 45 -6.60 -0.42 -7.31
CA CYS A 45 -7.15 0.47 -8.32
C CYS A 45 -6.25 0.53 -9.55
N SER A 46 -6.79 0.08 -10.68
CA SER A 46 -6.08 -0.01 -11.95
C SER A 46 -7.06 -0.24 -13.08
N GLY A 47 -6.62 -0.05 -14.32
CA GLY A 47 -7.40 -0.36 -15.52
C GLY A 47 -7.46 0.78 -16.50
N VAL A 48 -7.89 0.46 -17.72
CA VAL A 48 -8.16 1.43 -18.79
C VAL A 48 -9.52 1.12 -19.39
N GLY A 49 -10.37 2.13 -19.52
CA GLY A 49 -11.70 2.04 -20.11
C GLY A 49 -12.81 2.48 -19.16
N ALA A 50 -14.04 2.05 -19.47
CA ALA A 50 -15.25 2.50 -18.77
C ALA A 50 -15.33 2.05 -17.30
N GLU A 51 -14.67 0.94 -16.94
CA GLU A 51 -14.70 0.37 -15.60
C GLU A 51 -13.28 -0.02 -15.17
N PRO A 52 -12.94 0.10 -13.87
CA PRO A 52 -11.64 -0.31 -13.36
C PRO A 52 -11.57 -1.84 -13.18
N VAL A 53 -10.35 -2.36 -13.17
CA VAL A 53 -10.03 -3.77 -12.84
C VAL A 53 -10.14 -4.01 -11.33
N GLY A 54 -9.84 -3.01 -10.52
CA GLY A 54 -9.93 -3.03 -9.07
C GLY A 54 -10.21 -1.65 -8.51
N THR A 55 -10.55 -1.55 -7.23
CA THR A 55 -10.94 -0.27 -6.62
C THR A 55 -10.22 0.01 -5.30
N ALA A 56 -9.32 -0.87 -4.87
CA ALA A 56 -8.61 -0.70 -3.62
C ALA A 56 -7.61 0.46 -3.70
N CYS A 57 -7.73 1.39 -2.76
CA CYS A 57 -6.86 2.56 -2.58
C CYS A 57 -6.47 2.71 -1.11
N PRO A 58 -5.41 3.49 -0.81
CA PRO A 58 -4.98 3.73 0.57
C PRO A 58 -6.06 4.39 1.42
N LYS A 59 -6.08 4.05 2.71
CA LYS A 59 -6.99 4.62 3.71
C LYS A 59 -6.31 5.73 4.49
N ALA A 60 -7.12 6.55 5.16
CA ALA A 60 -6.63 7.58 6.06
C ALA A 60 -5.68 6.99 7.11
N GLY A 61 -4.52 7.61 7.30
CA GLY A 61 -3.49 7.16 8.24
C GLY A 61 -2.46 6.19 7.66
N ASP A 62 -2.65 5.68 6.44
CA ASP A 62 -1.64 4.86 5.77
C ASP A 62 -0.38 5.69 5.52
N VAL A 63 0.80 5.10 5.73
CA VAL A 63 2.09 5.78 5.57
C VAL A 63 2.67 5.44 4.20
N ALA A 64 3.10 6.46 3.46
CA ALA A 64 3.73 6.25 2.17
C ALA A 64 5.06 5.50 2.31
N THR A 65 5.32 4.60 1.36
CA THR A 65 6.56 3.80 1.32
C THR A 65 7.61 4.37 0.39
N SER A 66 7.21 5.18 -0.60
CA SER A 66 8.14 5.87 -1.51
C SER A 66 7.55 7.17 -2.06
N ASP A 67 8.39 7.94 -2.76
CA ASP A 67 8.02 9.16 -3.50
C ASP A 67 7.45 10.30 -2.63
N CYS A 68 7.58 10.18 -1.31
CA CYS A 68 7.19 11.24 -0.40
C CYS A 68 8.10 12.47 -0.56
N GLN A 69 7.51 13.65 -0.77
CA GLN A 69 8.21 14.92 -0.91
C GLN A 69 7.54 16.02 -0.07
N PRO A 70 8.30 17.03 0.41
CA PRO A 70 7.75 18.06 1.30
C PRO A 70 6.63 18.94 0.71
N TYR A 71 6.47 18.96 -0.61
CA TYR A 71 5.43 19.73 -1.29
C TYR A 71 4.12 18.94 -1.48
N LEU A 72 4.08 17.65 -1.10
CA LEU A 72 2.89 16.83 -1.20
C LEU A 72 1.91 17.13 -0.07
N LEU A 73 0.62 17.00 -0.37
CA LEU A 73 -0.45 17.27 0.59
C LEU A 73 -0.37 16.38 1.83
N SER A 74 -0.03 15.10 1.64
CA SER A 74 0.11 14.11 2.71
C SER A 74 1.31 14.35 3.63
N TYR A 75 2.23 15.25 3.28
CA TYR A 75 3.46 15.47 4.05
C TYR A 75 3.18 16.19 5.37
N ASN A 76 3.47 15.54 6.49
CA ASN A 76 3.21 16.07 7.83
C ASN A 76 4.41 16.78 8.49
N GLY A 77 5.44 17.11 7.71
CA GLY A 77 6.70 17.66 8.23
C GLY A 77 7.83 16.63 8.37
N ALA A 78 7.54 15.33 8.27
CA ALA A 78 8.55 14.27 8.30
C ALA A 78 8.30 13.15 7.29
N VAL A 79 7.06 12.68 7.21
CA VAL A 79 6.64 11.57 6.33
C VAL A 79 5.30 11.91 5.67
N CYS A 80 4.95 11.17 4.63
CA CYS A 80 3.67 11.29 3.96
C CYS A 80 2.69 10.32 4.60
N VAL A 81 1.59 10.84 5.14
CA VAL A 81 0.51 10.08 5.74
C VAL A 81 -0.77 10.44 5.01
N ALA A 82 -1.49 9.43 4.53
CA ALA A 82 -2.73 9.61 3.80
C ALA A 82 -3.71 10.44 4.65
N PRO A 83 -4.10 11.65 4.23
CA PRO A 83 -4.95 12.53 5.04
C PRO A 83 -6.39 12.04 5.12
N THR A 84 -6.83 11.28 4.12
CA THR A 84 -8.16 10.71 3.99
C THR A 84 -8.08 9.41 3.19
N ALA A 85 -9.18 8.68 3.02
CA ALA A 85 -9.22 7.57 2.08
C ALA A 85 -9.13 8.09 0.64
N ALA A 86 -8.22 7.52 -0.15
CA ALA A 86 -8.16 7.80 -1.58
C ALA A 86 -9.30 7.08 -2.31
N GLU A 87 -9.75 7.69 -3.41
CA GLU A 87 -10.82 7.18 -4.25
C GLU A 87 -10.25 6.67 -5.58
N CYS A 88 -10.77 5.55 -6.08
CA CYS A 88 -10.41 5.04 -7.40
C CYS A 88 -11.20 5.81 -8.46
N VAL A 89 -10.53 6.68 -9.20
CA VAL A 89 -11.13 7.61 -10.18
C VAL A 89 -10.36 7.59 -11.49
N LEU A 90 -10.93 8.21 -12.53
CA LEU A 90 -10.20 8.47 -13.77
C LEU A 90 -9.21 9.61 -13.56
N ILE A 91 -7.91 9.28 -13.61
CA ILE A 91 -6.81 10.24 -13.38
C ILE A 91 -6.28 10.83 -14.69
N HIS A 92 -6.46 10.13 -15.81
CA HIS A 92 -6.06 10.59 -17.13
C HIS A 92 -6.84 9.85 -18.23
N ASP A 93 -7.57 10.57 -19.08
CA ASP A 93 -8.42 10.00 -20.14
C ASP A 93 -9.29 8.84 -19.60
N ASP A 94 -9.00 7.62 -20.03
CA ASP A 94 -9.68 6.38 -19.65
C ASP A 94 -8.90 5.56 -18.59
N VAL A 95 -7.85 6.11 -17.97
CA VAL A 95 -6.98 5.42 -17.00
C VAL A 95 -7.48 5.63 -15.57
N TRP A 96 -7.67 4.52 -14.85
CA TRP A 96 -8.06 4.51 -13.44
C TRP A 96 -6.84 4.55 -12.51
N GLY A 97 -6.94 5.36 -11.46
CA GLY A 97 -5.93 5.46 -10.40
C GLY A 97 -6.51 6.02 -9.11
N CYS A 98 -5.76 5.91 -8.02
CA CYS A 98 -6.16 6.48 -6.74
C CYS A 98 -5.90 7.98 -6.71
N GLU A 99 -6.82 8.79 -6.20
CA GLU A 99 -6.61 10.21 -5.92
C GLU A 99 -7.25 10.56 -4.57
N PHE A 100 -6.66 11.48 -3.81
CA PHE A 100 -7.30 11.99 -2.59
C PHE A 100 -8.44 12.98 -2.95
N PRO A 101 -9.63 12.85 -2.33
CA PRO A 101 -10.77 13.71 -2.63
C PRO A 101 -10.48 15.18 -2.32
N LYS A 102 -11.00 16.05 -3.19
CA LYS A 102 -10.67 17.47 -3.18
C LYS A 102 -11.31 18.26 -2.03
N THR A 103 -12.33 17.73 -1.38
CA THR A 103 -12.97 18.38 -0.22
C THR A 103 -12.04 18.48 1.00
N SER A 104 -10.96 17.69 1.04
CA SER A 104 -9.84 17.84 2.00
C SER A 104 -9.15 19.21 1.89
N TYR A 105 -9.21 19.85 0.72
CA TYR A 105 -8.56 21.15 0.49
C TYR A 105 -9.29 22.29 1.22
N THR A 106 -10.63 22.26 1.29
CA THR A 106 -11.42 23.37 1.86
C THR A 106 -11.28 23.51 3.38
N SER A 107 -11.01 22.43 4.11
CA SER A 107 -10.84 22.54 5.58
C SER A 107 -9.54 23.21 6.01
N ALA A 108 -8.52 23.31 5.15
CA ALA A 108 -7.30 24.05 5.44
C ALA A 108 -7.38 25.51 4.98
N VAL A 109 -8.02 25.81 3.84
CA VAL A 109 -8.13 27.19 3.33
C VAL A 109 -9.23 27.99 4.04
N GLU A 110 -10.27 27.34 4.56
CA GLU A 110 -11.30 28.03 5.35
C GLU A 110 -10.80 28.42 6.75
N ALA A 111 -9.78 27.74 7.29
CA ALA A 111 -9.18 28.09 8.58
C ALA A 111 -8.30 29.36 8.53
N GLU A 112 -7.74 29.72 7.36
CA GLU A 112 -6.93 30.93 7.20
C GLU A 112 -7.72 32.16 6.70
N THR A 113 -9.01 32.03 6.34
CA THR A 113 -9.81 33.17 5.87
C THR A 113 -10.60 33.86 7.01
N ILE A 114 -10.45 33.41 8.26
CA ILE A 114 -11.14 33.96 9.45
C ILE A 114 -10.19 34.44 10.56
N ALA A 115 -8.94 34.79 10.23
CA ALA A 115 -7.98 35.41 11.16
C ALA A 115 -7.60 36.83 10.74
#